data_AF-A0A0K2RQJ0-F1
#
_entry.id   AF-A0A0K2RQJ0-F1
#
_cell.length_a   1.000
_cell.length_b   1.000
_cell.length_c   1.000
_cell.angle_alpha   90.00
_cell.angle_beta   90.00
_cell.angle_gamma   90.00
#
_symmetry.space_group_name_H-M   'P 1'
#
loop_
_entity.id
_entity.type
_entity.pdbx_description
1 polymer ?
#
loop_
_entity_poly.entity_id
_entity_poly.type
_entity_poly.pdbx_seq_one_letter_code
_entity_poly.pdbx_strand_id
1 'polypeptide(L)'
;MPAARRRVHAPRRARGTARRRRRRASQFPLVVGLGEGENFLGSDVSGFIDHTRRAVELGQDQIVTITADTVEITDFFGAPAQGKEYHVDWDPASAEKGGFSSFMEKEIHDQPDAVTQTLLGRSDINGQLTLSELRIDPELLKQVNKIIVLACGTAAYAGMVAKYAIENWCRIPTEVELAHEFRYRDPIVDANTLVVSISQSGETMDTLMAVRYAREQGAKTISICNTNGSTIPRESDAVLYTHAGPEIAVASTKAFLAQITAAYLLGLYLAQLRGNIFSGQIKDVLADLGKIPAHIQKILDNAGPLRELARSMKDEKSVLFLGRHVGFPVALEGALKLKEIAYIHAEGFAAGELKHGPIALIDEGQPVFVVVPSPRGRDSLHAKVVSNIQEIRARGARTLVIAEEGDEAVRAYAEHVFYVPQTPTLLMPLLTTVPLQIFAAELAKAKGYDVDQPRNLAKSVTVE
;
A
#
# COMPACT_ATOMS: atom_id res chain seq x y z
N MET A 1 -13.06 19.54 -6.97
CA MET A 1 -12.96 20.94 -6.47
C MET A 1 -11.52 21.21 -6.08
N PRO A 2 -10.89 22.31 -6.52
CA PRO A 2 -9.47 22.55 -6.23
C PRO A 2 -9.27 22.80 -4.73
N ALA A 3 -8.25 22.17 -4.14
CA ALA A 3 -7.78 22.44 -2.79
C ALA A 3 -7.30 23.90 -2.71
N ALA A 4 -8.18 24.78 -2.26
CA ALA A 4 -7.88 26.19 -2.14
C ALA A 4 -6.91 26.41 -0.96
N ARG A 5 -5.60 26.50 -1.25
CA ARG A 5 -4.63 27.16 -0.36
C ARG A 5 -5.15 28.58 -0.10
N ARG A 6 -5.66 28.85 1.11
CA ARG A 6 -6.04 30.21 1.52
C ARG A 6 -5.38 30.55 2.86
N ARG A 7 -4.17 31.12 2.78
CA ARG A 7 -3.54 31.84 3.89
C ARG A 7 -4.45 32.98 4.36
N VAL A 8 -4.49 33.20 5.68
CA VAL A 8 -5.06 34.41 6.27
C VAL A 8 -3.90 35.38 6.49
N HIS A 9 -3.68 36.32 5.57
CA HIS A 9 -2.79 37.46 5.80
C HIS A 9 -3.61 38.75 5.84
N ALA A 10 -3.54 39.46 6.96
CA ALA A 10 -4.08 40.80 7.12
C ALA A 10 -3.00 41.83 6.70
N PRO A 11 -3.29 42.80 5.82
CA PRO A 11 -2.43 43.96 5.65
C PRO A 11 -2.50 44.83 6.91
N ARG A 12 -1.34 45.32 7.38
CA ARG A 12 -1.27 46.26 8.51
C ARG A 12 -2.09 47.53 8.20
N ARG A 13 -3.00 47.84 9.13
CA ARG A 13 -3.87 49.04 9.26
C ARG A 13 -5.18 49.05 8.45
N ALA A 14 -6.21 48.39 8.99
CA ALA A 14 -7.57 48.93 9.09
C ALA A 14 -8.35 48.12 10.14
N ARG A 15 -9.11 48.81 11.00
CA ARG A 15 -9.86 48.23 12.12
C ARG A 15 -10.96 47.26 11.61
N GLY A 16 -11.03 46.09 12.24
CA GLY A 16 -12.27 45.37 12.54
C GLY A 16 -13.02 44.68 11.40
N THR A 17 -12.57 43.48 11.00
CA THR A 17 -13.47 42.35 10.67
C THR A 17 -12.71 41.03 10.87
N ALA A 18 -12.94 40.35 12.00
CA ALA A 18 -12.51 38.96 12.17
C ALA A 18 -13.28 38.08 11.17
N ARG A 19 -12.58 37.43 10.23
CA ARG A 19 -13.21 36.47 9.30
C ARG A 19 -13.53 35.18 10.07
N ARG A 20 -14.73 35.12 10.67
CA ARG A 20 -15.28 33.91 11.28
C ARG A 20 -15.59 32.90 10.17
N ARG A 21 -14.97 31.72 10.21
CA ARG A 21 -15.32 30.59 9.33
C ARG A 21 -16.02 29.51 10.16
N ARG A 22 -17.19 29.06 9.71
CA ARG A 22 -17.90 27.88 10.22
C ARG A 22 -17.88 26.81 9.15
N ARG A 23 -17.51 25.58 9.52
CA ARG A 23 -17.61 24.41 8.64
C ARG A 23 -18.13 23.22 9.43
N ARG A 24 -18.88 22.37 8.74
CA ARG A 24 -19.45 21.13 9.25
C ARG A 24 -18.53 19.96 8.86
N ALA A 25 -18.24 19.09 9.80
CA ALA A 25 -17.74 17.75 9.51
C ALA A 25 -18.90 16.85 9.09
N SER A 26 -19.20 16.82 7.79
CA SER A 26 -20.12 15.85 7.20
C SER A 26 -19.35 14.98 6.23
N GLN A 27 -19.31 13.66 6.48
CA GLN A 27 -18.70 12.60 5.66
C GLN A 27 -17.20 12.70 5.34
N PHE A 28 -16.52 13.82 5.63
CA PHE A 28 -15.08 13.98 5.37
C PHE A 28 -14.32 14.43 6.63
N PRO A 29 -13.12 13.88 6.88
CA PRO A 29 -12.30 14.29 8.02
C PRO A 29 -11.91 15.77 7.89
N LEU A 30 -12.08 16.51 8.99
CA LEU A 30 -11.63 17.90 9.12
C LEU A 30 -10.67 17.95 10.32
N VAL A 31 -9.48 18.48 10.07
CA VAL A 31 -8.42 18.62 11.07
C VAL A 31 -8.08 20.10 11.22
N VAL A 32 -7.98 20.54 12.48
CA VAL A 32 -7.58 21.89 12.85
C VAL A 32 -6.12 21.88 13.27
N GLY A 33 -5.29 22.74 12.69
CA GLY A 33 -3.92 22.98 13.16
C GLY A 33 -3.90 24.10 14.20
N LEU A 34 -3.35 23.84 15.38
CA LEU A 34 -3.22 24.81 16.47
C LEU A 34 -1.87 25.50 16.43
N GLY A 35 -1.81 26.76 16.01
CA GLY A 35 -0.59 27.57 15.99
C GLY A 35 -0.55 28.62 17.10
N GLU A 36 0.50 29.44 17.10
CA GLU A 36 0.63 30.58 18.01
C GLU A 36 0.18 31.86 17.29
N GLY A 37 -1.01 32.36 17.62
CA GLY A 37 -1.61 33.54 16.96
C GLY A 37 -2.10 33.27 15.53
N GLU A 38 -2.13 32.01 15.11
CA GLU A 38 -2.74 31.54 13.89
C GLU A 38 -3.31 30.13 14.08
N ASN A 39 -4.38 29.80 13.35
CA ASN A 39 -4.95 28.47 13.33
C ASN A 39 -5.24 28.05 11.88
N PHE A 40 -5.18 26.76 11.62
CA PHE A 40 -5.29 26.17 10.30
C PHE A 40 -6.48 25.22 10.21
N LEU A 41 -7.00 25.02 9.00
CA LEU A 41 -8.05 24.06 8.74
C LEU A 41 -7.75 23.33 7.44
N GLY A 42 -7.66 22.00 7.51
CA GLY A 42 -7.40 21.12 6.37
C GLY A 42 -8.26 19.88 6.40
N SER A 43 -8.31 19.16 5.28
CA SER A 43 -8.79 17.77 5.25
C SER A 43 -7.75 16.78 5.78
N ASP A 44 -6.49 17.21 5.84
CA ASP A 44 -5.35 16.45 6.35
C ASP A 44 -4.29 17.44 6.90
N VAL A 45 -3.43 16.92 7.78
CA VAL A 45 -2.35 17.63 8.47
C VAL A 45 -1.32 18.21 7.50
N SER A 46 -1.07 17.53 6.37
CA SER A 46 -0.11 17.98 5.35
C SER A 46 -0.35 19.42 4.87
N GLY A 47 -1.59 19.92 4.98
CA GLY A 47 -1.93 21.29 4.60
C GLY A 47 -1.35 22.40 5.49
N PHE A 48 -0.87 22.07 6.70
CA PHE A 48 -0.38 23.05 7.68
C PHE A 48 0.83 22.60 8.51
N ILE A 49 1.42 21.44 8.20
CA ILE A 49 2.49 20.85 9.02
C ILE A 49 3.76 21.73 9.11
N ASP A 50 4.00 22.59 8.11
CA ASP A 50 5.09 23.57 8.12
C ASP A 50 4.95 24.65 9.21
N HIS A 51 3.74 24.79 9.77
CA HIS A 51 3.40 25.86 10.71
C HIS A 51 3.18 25.32 12.13
N THR A 52 2.59 24.14 12.27
CA THR A 52 2.34 23.54 13.58
C THR A 52 2.26 22.02 13.50
N ARG A 53 2.74 21.36 14.56
CA ARG A 53 2.60 19.91 14.78
C ARG A 53 1.44 19.55 15.70
N ARG A 54 0.76 20.54 16.28
CA ARG A 54 -0.41 20.32 17.13
C ARG A 54 -1.66 20.34 16.26
N ALA A 55 -2.38 19.22 16.26
CA ALA A 55 -3.59 19.06 15.49
C ALA A 55 -4.76 18.68 16.40
N VAL A 56 -5.95 19.17 16.08
CA VAL A 56 -7.20 18.75 16.71
C VAL A 56 -8.06 18.11 15.65
N GLU A 57 -8.40 16.87 15.90
CA GLU A 57 -9.35 16.11 15.10
C GLU A 57 -10.78 16.41 15.54
N LEU A 58 -11.66 16.65 14.56
CA LEU A 58 -13.09 16.85 14.78
C LEU A 58 -13.86 15.53 14.60
N GLY A 59 -14.76 15.25 15.53
CA GLY A 59 -15.70 14.14 15.44
C GLY A 59 -16.83 14.39 14.43
N GLN A 60 -17.62 13.34 14.18
CA GLN A 60 -18.77 13.42 13.28
C GLN A 60 -19.81 14.42 13.78
N ASP A 61 -20.39 15.19 12.85
CA ASP A 61 -21.39 16.24 13.11
C ASP A 61 -20.93 17.36 14.06
N GLN A 62 -19.62 17.48 14.30
CA GLN A 62 -19.05 18.62 14.99
C GLN A 62 -18.92 19.83 14.04
N ILE A 63 -19.09 21.01 14.61
CA ILE A 63 -18.92 22.31 13.96
C ILE A 63 -17.76 23.00 14.64
N VAL A 64 -16.78 23.43 13.87
CA VAL A 64 -15.68 24.26 14.38
C VAL A 64 -15.84 25.71 13.93
N THR A 65 -15.67 26.64 14.86
CA THR A 65 -15.45 28.06 14.60
C THR A 65 -13.98 28.37 14.88
N ILE A 66 -13.26 28.83 13.85
CA ILE A 66 -11.83 29.11 13.93
C ILE A 66 -11.59 30.61 13.71
N THR A 67 -10.79 31.19 14.59
CA THR A 67 -10.17 32.51 14.46
C THR A 67 -8.65 32.39 14.58
N ALA A 68 -7.92 33.50 14.48
CA ALA A 68 -6.47 33.49 14.71
C ALA A 68 -6.13 33.08 16.16
N ASP A 69 -6.99 33.42 17.11
CA ASP A 69 -6.72 33.28 18.54
C ASP A 69 -7.53 32.17 19.21
N THR A 70 -8.62 31.71 18.57
CA THR A 70 -9.57 30.77 19.18
C THR A 70 -10.01 29.66 18.24
N VAL A 71 -10.18 28.47 18.82
CA VAL A 71 -10.83 27.31 18.19
C VAL A 71 -11.96 26.88 19.12
N GLU A 72 -13.20 27.05 18.67
CA GLU A 72 -14.40 26.64 19.40
C GLU A 72 -15.08 25.49 18.65
N ILE A 73 -15.33 24.38 19.34
CA ILE A 73 -15.98 23.20 18.78
C ILE A 73 -17.35 23.05 19.45
N THR A 74 -18.38 22.88 18.63
CA THR A 74 -19.74 22.57 19.09
C THR A 74 -20.25 21.32 18.40
N ASP A 75 -21.27 20.69 18.97
CA ASP A 75 -22.08 19.72 18.24
C ASP A 75 -23.00 20.44 17.23
N PHE A 76 -23.79 19.65 16.51
CA PHE A 76 -24.77 20.14 15.54
C PHE A 76 -25.85 21.05 16.17
N PHE A 77 -26.18 20.82 17.43
CA PHE A 77 -27.21 21.59 18.16
C PHE A 77 -26.64 22.86 18.81
N GLY A 78 -25.33 23.10 18.69
CA GLY A 78 -24.64 24.26 19.23
C GLY A 78 -24.18 24.10 20.68
N ALA A 79 -24.29 22.90 21.27
CA ALA A 79 -23.72 22.63 22.58
C ALA A 79 -22.18 22.50 22.47
N PRO A 80 -21.40 22.92 23.48
CA PRO A 80 -19.96 22.75 23.48
C PRO A 80 -19.55 21.28 23.30
N ALA A 81 -18.59 21.04 22.40
CA ALA A 81 -18.02 19.73 22.14
C ALA A 81 -16.49 19.80 22.20
N GLN A 82 -15.84 18.65 22.33
CA GLN A 82 -14.38 18.55 22.34
C GLN A 82 -13.90 17.75 21.12
N GLY A 83 -12.86 18.26 20.48
CA GLY A 83 -12.07 17.50 19.52
C GLY A 83 -10.98 16.71 20.23
N LYS A 84 -10.31 15.82 19.50
CA LYS A 84 -9.19 15.04 20.03
C LYS A 84 -7.88 15.68 19.58
N GLU A 85 -7.16 16.31 20.51
CA GLU A 85 -5.83 16.85 20.22
C GLU A 85 -4.81 15.72 20.08
N TYR A 86 -3.93 15.83 19.10
CA TYR A 86 -2.80 14.94 18.87
C TYR A 86 -1.60 15.71 18.32
N HIS A 87 -0.42 15.13 18.51
CA HIS A 87 0.83 15.65 17.98
C HIS A 87 1.22 14.89 16.71
N VAL A 88 1.79 15.60 15.75
CA VAL A 88 2.21 15.05 14.46
C VAL A 88 3.71 14.81 14.50
N ASP A 89 4.07 13.52 14.54
CA ASP A 89 5.44 13.08 14.77
C ASP A 89 6.31 13.01 13.50
N TRP A 90 5.72 13.13 12.30
CA TRP A 90 6.47 13.05 11.04
C TRP A 90 7.04 14.41 10.61
N ASP A 91 8.22 14.40 9.98
CA ASP A 91 8.98 15.60 9.58
C ASP A 91 8.46 16.20 8.26
N PRO A 92 8.14 17.51 8.17
CA PRO A 92 7.84 18.18 6.90
C PRO A 92 8.77 17.82 5.73
N ALA A 93 10.06 17.63 5.99
CA ALA A 93 11.04 17.23 4.97
C ALA A 93 10.67 15.92 4.27
N SER A 94 9.97 15.01 4.94
CA SER A 94 9.51 13.74 4.36
C SER A 94 8.40 13.92 3.31
N ALA A 95 7.72 15.07 3.31
CA ALA A 95 6.72 15.47 2.31
C ALA A 95 7.28 16.39 1.20
N GLU A 96 8.59 16.64 1.16
CA GLU A 96 9.25 17.35 0.07
C GLU A 96 9.83 16.36 -0.97
N LYS A 97 10.09 16.84 -2.20
CA LYS A 97 10.68 15.99 -3.26
C LYS A 97 12.15 15.63 -3.02
N GLY A 98 12.86 16.28 -2.09
CA GLY A 98 14.21 15.87 -1.69
C GLY A 98 15.24 15.77 -2.82
N GLY A 99 15.11 16.57 -3.89
CA GLY A 99 16.00 16.52 -5.06
C GLY A 99 15.58 15.54 -6.18
N PHE A 100 14.54 14.73 -5.97
CA PHE A 100 13.98 13.86 -7.02
C PHE A 100 13.10 14.64 -8.01
N SER A 101 12.98 14.13 -9.24
CA SER A 101 12.16 14.79 -10.28
C SER A 101 10.65 14.74 -10.02
N SER A 102 10.19 13.77 -9.22
CA SER A 102 8.79 13.54 -8.89
C SER A 102 8.67 12.96 -7.47
N PHE A 103 7.49 13.08 -6.86
CA PHE A 103 7.20 12.39 -5.60
C PHE A 103 7.22 10.88 -5.80
N MET A 104 6.70 10.37 -6.92
CA MET A 104 6.73 8.93 -7.19
C MET A 104 8.16 8.38 -7.23
N GLU A 105 9.10 9.08 -7.88
CA GLU A 105 10.50 8.65 -7.91
C GLU A 105 11.11 8.66 -6.50
N LYS A 106 10.86 9.73 -5.72
CA LYS A 106 11.27 9.78 -4.32
C LYS A 106 10.72 8.60 -3.53
N GLU A 107 9.42 8.34 -3.63
CA GLU A 107 8.74 7.32 -2.85
C GLU A 107 9.17 5.91 -3.23
N ILE A 108 9.59 5.68 -4.48
CA ILE A 108 10.27 4.44 -4.88
C ILE A 108 11.64 4.31 -4.18
N HIS A 109 12.40 5.40 -4.06
CA HIS A 109 13.69 5.39 -3.35
C HIS A 109 13.56 5.34 -1.84
N ASP A 110 12.44 5.79 -1.27
CA ASP A 110 12.11 5.70 0.17
C ASP A 110 11.72 4.27 0.61
N GLN A 111 11.59 3.31 -0.32
CA GLN A 111 11.10 1.95 -0.01
C GLN A 111 11.95 1.18 1.01
N PRO A 112 13.30 1.21 0.97
CA PRO A 112 14.13 0.59 2.00
C PRO A 112 13.79 1.11 3.40
N ASP A 113 13.63 2.43 3.54
CA ASP A 113 13.30 3.07 4.80
C ASP A 113 11.87 2.73 5.23
N ALA A 114 10.90 2.74 4.31
CA ALA A 114 9.52 2.38 4.61
C ALA A 114 9.39 0.95 5.17
N VAL A 115 10.09 -0.02 4.57
CA VAL A 115 10.14 -1.40 5.08
C VAL A 115 10.83 -1.44 6.45
N THR A 116 11.95 -0.73 6.61
CA THR A 116 12.68 -0.66 7.89
C THR A 116 11.81 -0.11 9.02
N GLN A 117 11.11 1.00 8.78
CA GLN A 117 10.21 1.62 9.76
C GLN A 117 9.01 0.73 10.09
N THR A 118 8.50 -0.03 9.12
CA THR A 118 7.42 -0.99 9.38
C THR A 118 7.85 -2.11 10.35
N LEU A 119 9.11 -2.56 10.24
CA LEU A 119 9.71 -3.62 11.07
C LEU A 119 10.17 -3.13 12.45
N LEU A 120 10.43 -1.84 12.61
CA LEU A 120 11.04 -1.27 13.81
C LEU A 120 10.14 -1.44 15.05
N GLY A 121 10.71 -1.88 16.16
CA GLY A 121 10.00 -2.00 17.44
C GLY A 121 8.96 -3.14 17.50
N ARG A 122 8.96 -4.05 16.52
CA ARG A 122 7.97 -5.14 16.40
C ARG A 122 8.37 -6.43 17.13
N SER A 123 9.53 -6.44 17.78
CA SER A 123 10.02 -7.58 18.55
C SER A 123 10.62 -7.17 19.89
N ASP A 124 10.47 -8.02 20.90
CA ASP A 124 11.11 -7.84 22.20
C ASP A 124 12.62 -8.20 22.17
N ILE A 125 13.29 -8.04 23.31
CA ILE A 125 14.71 -8.37 23.49
C ILE A 125 15.03 -9.87 23.26
N ASN A 126 14.02 -10.74 23.32
CA ASN A 126 14.15 -12.19 23.13
C ASN A 126 13.86 -12.60 21.67
N GLY A 127 13.49 -11.64 20.82
CA GLY A 127 13.10 -11.83 19.43
C GLY A 127 11.70 -12.41 19.25
N GLN A 128 10.81 -12.25 20.23
CA GLN A 128 9.39 -12.56 20.09
C GLN A 128 8.66 -11.37 19.50
N LEU A 129 7.71 -11.62 18.58
CA LEU A 129 6.91 -10.56 17.99
C LEU A 129 5.97 -9.93 19.03
N THR A 130 6.00 -8.62 19.11
CA THR A 130 5.15 -7.79 19.97
C THR A 130 4.41 -6.77 19.12
N LEU A 131 3.11 -7.01 18.90
CA LEU A 131 2.21 -6.07 18.23
C LEU A 131 1.35 -5.36 19.28
N SER A 132 2.01 -4.56 20.12
CA SER A 132 1.42 -3.92 21.30
C SER A 132 0.21 -3.01 20.98
N GLU A 133 0.13 -2.51 19.76
CA GLU A 133 -0.92 -1.62 19.30
C GLU A 133 -2.24 -2.33 19.00
N LEU A 134 -2.23 -3.66 18.84
CA LEU A 134 -3.44 -4.40 18.50
C LEU A 134 -4.47 -4.36 19.63
N ARG A 135 -4.06 -4.31 20.91
CA ARG A 135 -4.97 -4.24 22.08
C ARG A 135 -6.15 -5.24 22.05
N ILE A 136 -6.01 -6.35 21.31
CA ILE A 136 -6.95 -7.48 21.28
C ILE A 136 -6.36 -8.56 22.19
N ASP A 137 -7.23 -9.22 22.95
CA ASP A 137 -6.84 -10.38 23.76
C ASP A 137 -6.21 -11.47 22.86
N PRO A 138 -4.95 -11.88 23.10
CA PRO A 138 -4.30 -12.94 22.36
C PRO A 138 -5.10 -14.25 22.31
N GLU A 139 -5.89 -14.57 23.33
CA GLU A 139 -6.72 -15.78 23.34
C GLU A 139 -7.84 -15.73 22.30
N LEU A 140 -8.39 -14.54 22.00
CA LEU A 140 -9.35 -14.38 20.91
C LEU A 140 -8.67 -14.58 19.55
N LEU A 141 -7.46 -14.04 19.38
CA LEU A 141 -6.71 -14.20 18.13
C LEU A 141 -6.32 -15.66 17.85
N LYS A 142 -6.12 -16.48 18.90
CA LYS A 142 -5.87 -17.92 18.75
C LYS A 142 -7.08 -18.70 18.22
N GLN A 143 -8.29 -18.22 18.49
CA GLN A 143 -9.56 -18.85 18.08
C GLN A 143 -9.93 -18.56 16.62
N VAL A 144 -9.26 -17.59 16.00
CA VAL A 144 -9.49 -17.21 14.60
C VAL A 144 -9.33 -18.43 13.69
N ASN A 145 -10.38 -18.74 12.93
CA ASN A 145 -10.42 -19.88 12.01
C ASN A 145 -10.60 -19.45 10.54
N LYS A 146 -10.87 -18.17 10.28
CA LYS A 146 -11.00 -17.57 8.96
C LYS A 146 -10.46 -16.15 8.97
N ILE A 147 -9.73 -15.75 7.93
CA ILE A 147 -9.31 -14.38 7.71
C ILE A 147 -9.93 -13.85 6.43
N ILE A 148 -10.48 -12.64 6.47
CA ILE A 148 -10.96 -11.93 5.28
C ILE A 148 -10.22 -10.60 5.18
N VAL A 149 -9.45 -10.43 4.11
CA VAL A 149 -8.73 -9.19 3.82
C VAL A 149 -9.62 -8.29 2.95
N LEU A 150 -9.90 -7.07 3.42
CA LEU A 150 -10.75 -6.09 2.72
C LEU A 150 -9.93 -4.89 2.28
N ALA A 151 -9.89 -4.64 0.97
CA ALA A 151 -9.13 -3.55 0.40
C ALA A 151 -9.61 -3.17 -1.01
N CYS A 152 -9.01 -2.12 -1.58
CA CYS A 152 -9.25 -1.68 -2.95
C CYS A 152 -7.92 -1.45 -3.69
N GLY A 153 -7.90 -1.71 -5.00
CA GLY A 153 -6.75 -1.44 -5.87
C GLY A 153 -5.45 -2.11 -5.38
N THR A 154 -4.34 -1.36 -5.39
CA THR A 154 -3.01 -1.82 -4.94
C THR A 154 -3.04 -2.47 -3.54
N ALA A 155 -3.86 -1.97 -2.60
CA ALA A 155 -3.95 -2.56 -1.26
C ALA A 155 -4.59 -3.97 -1.27
N ALA A 156 -5.49 -4.26 -2.22
CA ALA A 156 -6.03 -5.61 -2.39
C ALA A 156 -4.96 -6.57 -2.91
N TYR A 157 -4.07 -6.12 -3.80
CA TYR A 157 -2.94 -6.93 -4.25
C TYR A 157 -1.93 -7.21 -3.12
N ALA A 158 -1.76 -6.28 -2.16
CA ALA A 158 -0.95 -6.53 -0.96
C ALA A 158 -1.58 -7.63 -0.10
N GLY A 159 -2.91 -7.61 0.03
CA GLY A 159 -3.68 -8.69 0.65
C GLY A 159 -3.51 -10.03 -0.07
N MET A 160 -3.54 -10.05 -1.41
CA MET A 160 -3.32 -11.26 -2.21
C MET A 160 -1.92 -11.84 -2.04
N VAL A 161 -0.90 -10.98 -1.92
CA VAL A 161 0.45 -11.41 -1.55
C VAL A 161 0.46 -12.01 -0.14
N ALA A 162 -0.08 -11.28 0.83
CA ALA A 162 -0.11 -11.67 2.24
C ALA A 162 -0.83 -13.01 2.47
N LYS A 163 -1.93 -13.25 1.73
CA LYS A 163 -2.69 -14.50 1.77
C LYS A 163 -1.80 -15.74 1.66
N TYR A 164 -0.89 -15.78 0.69
CA TYR A 164 0.00 -16.95 0.51
C TYR A 164 0.87 -17.22 1.74
N ALA A 165 1.36 -16.16 2.38
CA ALA A 165 2.20 -16.28 3.56
C ALA A 165 1.39 -16.65 4.81
N ILE A 166 0.25 -15.99 5.02
CA ILE A 166 -0.65 -16.26 6.14
C ILE A 166 -1.18 -17.70 6.08
N GLU A 167 -1.64 -18.18 4.92
CA GLU A 167 -2.10 -19.57 4.77
C GLU A 167 -0.96 -20.57 5.01
N ASN A 168 0.26 -20.24 4.58
CA ASN A 168 1.43 -21.09 4.79
C ASN A 168 1.81 -21.20 6.27
N TRP A 169 1.89 -20.07 6.98
CA TRP A 169 2.34 -20.00 8.37
C TRP A 169 1.24 -20.34 9.37
N CYS A 170 0.04 -19.85 9.15
CA CYS A 170 -1.06 -19.96 10.10
C CYS A 170 -1.98 -21.13 9.82
N ARG A 171 -2.00 -21.69 8.61
CA ARG A 171 -3.01 -22.70 8.21
C ARG A 171 -4.45 -22.22 8.45
N ILE A 172 -4.70 -20.93 8.21
CA ILE A 172 -6.03 -20.30 8.32
C ILE A 172 -6.48 -19.93 6.90
N PRO A 173 -7.65 -20.42 6.43
CA PRO A 173 -8.25 -19.97 5.18
C PRO A 173 -8.30 -18.44 5.13
N THR A 174 -7.67 -17.87 4.10
CA THR A 174 -7.58 -16.42 3.94
C THR A 174 -8.24 -16.02 2.63
N GLU A 175 -9.27 -15.20 2.71
CA GLU A 175 -9.96 -14.61 1.57
C GLU A 175 -9.46 -13.18 1.36
N VAL A 176 -9.41 -12.73 0.12
CA VAL A 176 -9.13 -11.33 -0.21
C VAL A 176 -10.26 -10.85 -1.08
N GLU A 177 -10.96 -9.83 -0.61
CA GLU A 177 -12.16 -9.33 -1.27
C GLU A 177 -12.03 -7.84 -1.53
N LEU A 178 -12.58 -7.43 -2.68
CA LEU A 178 -12.76 -6.03 -3.00
C LEU A 178 -13.82 -5.46 -2.06
N ALA A 179 -13.47 -4.42 -1.32
CA ALA A 179 -14.34 -3.91 -0.27
C ALA A 179 -15.72 -3.44 -0.79
N HIS A 180 -15.78 -2.93 -2.02
CA HIS A 180 -17.03 -2.50 -2.67
C HIS A 180 -17.96 -3.65 -3.05
N GLU A 181 -17.51 -4.90 -3.08
CA GLU A 181 -18.36 -6.08 -3.32
C GLU A 181 -18.83 -6.71 -1.99
N PHE A 182 -17.98 -6.67 -0.97
CA PHE A 182 -18.11 -7.46 0.25
C PHE A 182 -19.46 -7.35 0.94
N ARG A 183 -19.95 -6.12 1.15
CA ARG A 183 -21.20 -5.90 1.90
C ARG A 183 -22.47 -6.20 1.10
N TYR A 184 -22.38 -6.33 -0.22
CA TYR A 184 -23.54 -6.49 -1.10
C TYR A 184 -23.84 -7.94 -1.47
N ARG A 185 -23.05 -8.90 -0.94
CA ARG A 185 -23.15 -10.33 -1.27
C ARG A 185 -23.49 -11.24 -0.09
N ASP A 186 -23.95 -10.67 1.02
CA ASP A 186 -24.25 -11.38 2.27
C ASP A 186 -23.10 -12.31 2.72
N PRO A 187 -21.92 -11.77 3.07
CA PRO A 187 -20.73 -12.57 3.32
C PRO A 187 -20.87 -13.38 4.62
N ILE A 188 -20.30 -14.59 4.63
CA ILE A 188 -20.28 -15.45 5.81
C ILE A 188 -19.17 -14.97 6.75
N VAL A 189 -19.61 -14.33 7.83
CA VAL A 189 -18.78 -13.70 8.87
C VAL A 189 -19.33 -14.09 10.24
N ASP A 190 -18.45 -14.46 11.16
CA ASP A 190 -18.81 -14.80 12.54
C ASP A 190 -17.77 -14.27 13.55
N ALA A 191 -17.97 -14.58 14.83
CA ALA A 191 -17.07 -14.17 15.92
C ALA A 191 -15.65 -14.79 15.83
N ASN A 192 -15.46 -15.86 15.06
CA ASN A 192 -14.15 -16.48 14.83
C ASN A 192 -13.49 -16.02 13.51
N THR A 193 -14.16 -15.10 12.80
CA THR A 193 -13.64 -14.47 11.58
C THR A 193 -12.85 -13.23 11.97
N LEU A 194 -11.60 -13.16 11.52
CA LEU A 194 -10.78 -11.96 11.59
C LEU A 194 -10.85 -11.21 10.27
N VAL A 195 -11.37 -10.00 10.31
CA VAL A 195 -11.35 -9.08 9.18
C VAL A 195 -10.13 -8.18 9.25
N VAL A 196 -9.33 -8.18 8.19
CA VAL A 196 -8.14 -7.35 8.06
C VAL A 196 -8.35 -6.32 6.96
N SER A 197 -8.56 -5.06 7.30
CA SER A 197 -8.64 -3.97 6.31
C SER A 197 -7.25 -3.46 5.97
N ILE A 198 -6.97 -3.22 4.69
CA ILE A 198 -5.72 -2.58 4.24
C ILE A 198 -6.06 -1.28 3.52
N SER A 199 -5.59 -0.15 4.04
CA SER A 199 -5.79 1.16 3.42
C SER A 199 -4.62 2.10 3.71
N GLN A 200 -4.02 2.68 2.66
CA GLN A 200 -2.98 3.67 2.82
C GLN A 200 -3.52 4.93 3.52
N SER A 201 -4.64 5.46 3.04
CA SER A 201 -5.22 6.71 3.55
C SER A 201 -5.99 6.52 4.85
N GLY A 202 -6.58 5.34 5.05
CA GLY A 202 -7.52 5.07 6.14
C GLY A 202 -8.89 5.76 5.97
N GLU A 203 -9.17 6.27 4.77
CA GLU A 203 -10.38 7.04 4.44
C GLU A 203 -11.13 6.49 3.21
N THR A 204 -10.73 5.33 2.68
CA THR A 204 -11.40 4.70 1.54
C THR A 204 -12.82 4.29 1.93
N MET A 205 -13.84 4.91 1.33
CA MET A 205 -15.24 4.77 1.78
C MET A 205 -15.72 3.32 1.75
N ASP A 206 -15.48 2.61 0.65
CA ASP A 206 -15.86 1.20 0.52
C ASP A 206 -15.24 0.33 1.61
N THR A 207 -13.95 0.52 1.89
CA THR A 207 -13.23 -0.20 2.95
C THR A 207 -13.79 0.13 4.33
N LEU A 208 -14.06 1.41 4.61
CA LEU A 208 -14.66 1.85 5.88
C LEU A 208 -16.01 1.18 6.12
N MET A 209 -16.88 1.21 5.12
CA MET A 209 -18.21 0.63 5.24
C MET A 209 -18.17 -0.90 5.35
N ALA A 210 -17.23 -1.56 4.66
CA ALA A 210 -17.04 -2.99 4.79
C ALA A 210 -16.53 -3.39 6.19
N VAL A 211 -15.66 -2.58 6.81
CA VAL A 211 -15.21 -2.76 8.20
C VAL A 211 -16.37 -2.60 9.20
N ARG A 212 -17.19 -1.55 9.05
CA ARG A 212 -18.39 -1.34 9.87
C ARG A 212 -19.32 -2.56 9.80
N TYR A 213 -19.62 -3.00 8.57
CA TYR A 213 -20.48 -4.14 8.32
C TYR A 213 -19.93 -5.42 8.99
N ALA A 214 -18.66 -5.73 8.80
CA ALA A 214 -18.03 -6.90 9.42
C ALA A 214 -18.13 -6.88 10.95
N ARG A 215 -17.91 -5.70 11.56
CA ARG A 215 -18.01 -5.51 13.00
C ARG A 215 -19.43 -5.69 13.51
N GLU A 216 -20.43 -5.20 12.78
CA GLU A 216 -21.85 -5.40 13.08
C GLU A 216 -22.25 -6.89 13.04
N GLN A 217 -21.59 -7.69 12.19
CA GLN A 217 -21.74 -9.15 12.14
C GLN A 217 -20.94 -9.91 13.23
N GLY A 218 -20.23 -9.19 14.11
CA GLY A 218 -19.52 -9.77 15.26
C GLY A 218 -18.08 -10.20 14.98
N ALA A 219 -17.54 -9.98 13.79
CA ALA A 219 -16.12 -10.25 13.52
C ALA A 219 -15.20 -9.25 14.22
N LYS A 220 -13.99 -9.70 14.52
CA LYS A 220 -12.90 -8.82 14.96
C LYS A 220 -12.25 -8.15 13.77
N THR A 221 -11.93 -6.87 13.93
CA THR A 221 -11.40 -6.03 12.86
C THR A 221 -10.00 -5.49 13.21
N ILE A 222 -9.00 -5.78 12.38
CA ILE A 222 -7.66 -5.20 12.45
C ILE A 222 -7.42 -4.37 11.19
N SER A 223 -7.05 -3.11 11.35
CA SER A 223 -6.65 -2.27 10.22
C SER A 223 -5.14 -2.21 10.04
N ILE A 224 -4.64 -2.46 8.83
CA ILE A 224 -3.29 -2.09 8.40
C ILE A 224 -3.38 -0.74 7.69
N CYS A 225 -2.77 0.29 8.27
CA CYS A 225 -2.91 1.65 7.78
C CYS A 225 -1.62 2.46 7.89
N ASN A 226 -1.44 3.46 7.02
CA ASN A 226 -0.30 4.35 7.09
C ASN A 226 -0.61 5.68 7.79
N THR A 227 -1.85 6.17 7.69
CA THR A 227 -2.27 7.44 8.26
C THR A 227 -2.74 7.28 9.70
N ASN A 228 -1.97 7.82 10.64
CA ASN A 228 -2.34 7.84 12.05
C ASN A 228 -3.62 8.63 12.29
N GLY A 229 -4.53 8.06 13.09
CA GLY A 229 -5.77 8.74 13.46
C GLY A 229 -6.72 8.96 12.28
N SER A 230 -6.67 8.13 11.24
CA SER A 230 -7.69 8.10 10.19
C SER A 230 -8.93 7.32 10.63
N THR A 231 -10.02 7.46 9.87
CA THR A 231 -11.35 6.91 10.23
C THR A 231 -11.36 5.39 10.36
N ILE A 232 -10.78 4.66 9.40
CA ILE A 232 -10.76 3.19 9.39
C ILE A 232 -10.08 2.61 10.65
N PRO A 233 -8.85 3.03 11.03
CA PRO A 233 -8.23 2.64 12.30
C PRO A 233 -9.06 2.93 13.55
N ARG A 234 -9.75 4.09 13.61
CA ARG A 234 -10.57 4.44 14.78
C ARG A 234 -11.75 3.51 14.97
N GLU A 235 -12.32 3.03 13.87
CA GLU A 235 -13.53 2.21 13.90
C GLU A 235 -13.23 0.71 13.92
N SER A 236 -11.97 0.33 13.74
CA SER A 236 -11.50 -1.04 13.94
C SER A 236 -11.32 -1.38 15.42
N ASP A 237 -11.33 -2.67 15.78
CA ASP A 237 -10.96 -3.12 17.13
C ASP A 237 -9.47 -2.84 17.41
N ALA A 238 -8.65 -2.81 16.36
CA ALA A 238 -7.20 -2.74 16.43
C ALA A 238 -6.59 -2.12 15.17
N VAL A 239 -5.36 -1.63 15.28
CA VAL A 239 -4.60 -1.10 14.15
C VAL A 239 -3.12 -1.52 14.21
N LEU A 240 -2.57 -1.84 13.05
CA LEU A 240 -1.14 -2.00 12.81
C LEU A 240 -0.69 -0.92 11.82
N TYR A 241 0.06 0.06 12.33
CA TYR A 241 0.54 1.15 11.49
C TYR A 241 1.79 0.77 10.71
N THR A 242 1.84 1.13 9.43
CA THR A 242 2.97 0.83 8.53
C THR A 242 4.16 1.78 8.73
N HIS A 243 3.93 3.00 9.22
CA HIS A 243 4.99 4.00 9.43
C HIS A 243 5.87 4.28 8.18
N ALA A 244 5.30 4.15 6.97
CA ALA A 244 6.02 4.38 5.71
C ALA A 244 6.27 5.88 5.40
N GLY A 245 5.85 6.77 6.31
CA GLY A 245 5.82 8.22 6.09
C GLY A 245 4.72 8.64 5.11
N PRO A 246 4.56 9.94 4.86
CA PRO A 246 3.56 10.45 3.91
C PRO A 246 3.85 9.94 2.49
N GLU A 247 2.78 9.60 1.76
CA GLU A 247 2.84 9.21 0.35
C GLU A 247 1.96 10.18 -0.45
N ILE A 248 2.61 11.00 -1.28
CA ILE A 248 2.04 12.14 -1.99
C ILE A 248 1.65 11.76 -3.43
N ALA A 249 2.45 10.94 -4.12
CA ALA A 249 2.10 10.51 -5.48
C ALA A 249 0.80 9.70 -5.45
N VAL A 250 -0.07 9.89 -6.44
CA VAL A 250 -1.38 9.20 -6.47
C VAL A 250 -1.19 7.68 -6.54
N ALA A 251 -0.31 7.20 -7.42
CA ALA A 251 0.00 5.78 -7.52
C ALA A 251 0.81 5.31 -6.30
N SER A 252 0.26 4.35 -5.55
CA SER A 252 0.92 3.76 -4.37
C SER A 252 2.22 3.05 -4.76
N THR A 253 3.28 3.24 -3.97
CA THR A 253 4.60 2.61 -4.16
C THR A 253 5.12 2.03 -2.84
N LYS A 254 5.73 2.86 -1.98
CA LYS A 254 6.24 2.44 -0.66
C LYS A 254 5.15 1.94 0.27
N ALA A 255 3.93 2.47 0.17
CA ALA A 255 2.82 1.99 0.95
C ALA A 255 2.49 0.51 0.62
N PHE A 256 2.65 0.07 -0.63
CA PHE A 256 2.42 -1.32 -1.01
C PHE A 256 3.39 -2.28 -0.32
N LEU A 257 4.70 -1.99 -0.36
CA LEU A 257 5.72 -2.78 0.33
C LEU A 257 5.55 -2.77 1.84
N ALA A 258 5.22 -1.61 2.42
CA ALA A 258 4.98 -1.47 3.84
C ALA A 258 3.71 -2.24 4.28
N GLN A 259 2.65 -2.23 3.48
CA GLN A 259 1.44 -3.02 3.72
C GLN A 259 1.70 -4.52 3.68
N ILE A 260 2.48 -5.01 2.71
CA ILE A 260 2.89 -6.43 2.66
C ILE A 260 3.71 -6.77 3.92
N THR A 261 4.67 -5.92 4.27
CA THR A 261 5.51 -6.11 5.47
C THR A 261 4.66 -6.16 6.76
N ALA A 262 3.72 -5.25 6.93
CA ALA A 262 2.81 -5.23 8.08
C ALA A 262 1.89 -6.46 8.10
N ALA A 263 1.36 -6.88 6.95
CA ALA A 263 0.55 -8.08 6.86
C ALA A 263 1.35 -9.35 7.19
N TYR A 264 2.65 -9.38 6.82
CA TYR A 264 3.55 -10.46 7.22
C TYR A 264 3.82 -10.47 8.71
N LEU A 265 4.05 -9.31 9.34
CA LEU A 265 4.19 -9.22 10.80
C LEU A 265 2.92 -9.72 11.51
N LEU A 266 1.73 -9.35 11.02
CA LEU A 266 0.47 -9.87 11.55
C LEU A 266 0.37 -11.40 11.39
N GLY A 267 0.67 -11.92 10.20
CA GLY A 267 0.68 -13.37 9.95
C GLY A 267 1.65 -14.13 10.85
N LEU A 268 2.88 -13.65 11.01
CA LEU A 268 3.87 -14.25 11.90
C LEU A 268 3.45 -14.16 13.36
N TYR A 269 2.83 -13.04 13.78
CA TYR A 269 2.30 -12.89 15.13
C TYR A 269 1.17 -13.89 15.41
N LEU A 270 0.22 -14.07 14.49
CA LEU A 270 -0.83 -15.09 14.60
C LEU A 270 -0.24 -16.51 14.65
N ALA A 271 0.76 -16.79 13.82
CA ALA A 271 1.45 -18.08 13.82
C ALA A 271 2.21 -18.33 15.14
N GLN A 272 2.80 -17.28 15.73
CA GLN A 272 3.43 -17.30 17.06
C GLN A 272 2.42 -17.65 18.15
N LEU A 273 1.26 -16.97 18.17
CA LEU A 273 0.23 -17.20 19.17
C LEU A 273 -0.33 -18.63 19.12
N ARG A 274 -0.47 -19.19 17.92
CA ARG A 274 -1.02 -20.54 17.73
C ARG A 274 0.02 -21.66 17.86
N GLY A 275 1.32 -21.33 17.83
CA GLY A 275 2.40 -22.31 17.85
C GLY A 275 2.51 -23.15 16.58
N ASN A 276 2.00 -22.65 15.44
CA ASN A 276 1.93 -23.41 14.18
C ASN A 276 3.28 -23.53 13.45
N ILE A 277 4.19 -22.61 13.74
CA ILE A 277 5.57 -22.63 13.27
C ILE A 277 6.50 -22.53 14.47
N PHE A 278 7.65 -23.20 14.39
CA PHE A 278 8.62 -23.16 15.48
C PHE A 278 9.16 -21.74 15.65
N SER A 279 9.44 -21.34 16.90
CA SER A 279 9.99 -20.00 17.19
C SER A 279 11.29 -19.71 16.44
N GLY A 280 12.10 -20.73 16.14
CA GLY A 280 13.28 -20.61 15.26
C GLY A 280 12.93 -20.16 13.84
N GLN A 281 11.85 -20.73 13.25
CA GLN A 281 11.41 -20.36 11.91
C GLN A 281 10.90 -18.92 11.83
N ILE A 282 10.22 -18.43 12.88
CA ILE A 282 9.79 -17.02 12.95
C ILE A 282 11.02 -16.11 12.93
N LYS A 283 12.04 -16.43 13.74
CA LYS A 283 13.29 -15.66 13.80
C LYS A 283 14.01 -15.65 12.45
N ASP A 284 14.03 -16.78 11.74
CA ASP A 284 14.63 -16.87 10.41
C ASP A 284 13.90 -15.97 9.40
N VAL A 285 12.55 -16.00 9.38
CA VAL A 285 11.76 -15.13 8.50
C VAL A 285 11.95 -13.66 8.84
N LEU A 286 12.01 -13.29 10.11
CA LEU A 286 12.28 -11.91 10.53
C LEU A 286 13.70 -11.46 10.16
N ALA A 287 14.69 -12.34 10.28
CA ALA A 287 16.05 -12.07 9.84
C ALA A 287 16.11 -11.86 8.32
N ASP A 288 15.35 -12.64 7.54
CA ASP A 288 15.25 -12.44 6.10
C ASP A 288 14.50 -11.15 5.73
N LEU A 289 13.43 -10.80 6.45
CA LEU A 289 12.76 -9.50 6.32
C LEU A 289 13.72 -8.33 6.62
N GLY A 290 14.58 -8.47 7.62
CA GLY A 290 15.60 -7.47 7.95
C GLY A 290 16.64 -7.23 6.85
N LYS A 291 16.80 -8.18 5.90
CA LYS A 291 17.69 -8.02 4.73
C LYS A 291 17.00 -7.32 3.55
N ILE A 292 15.68 -7.30 3.51
CA ILE A 292 14.90 -6.74 2.39
C ILE A 292 15.26 -5.28 2.08
N PRO A 293 15.40 -4.36 3.07
CA PRO A 293 15.79 -2.98 2.77
C PRO A 293 17.09 -2.87 1.95
N ALA A 294 18.14 -3.61 2.34
CA ALA A 294 19.40 -3.62 1.61
C ALA A 294 19.26 -4.24 0.21
N HIS A 295 18.41 -5.27 0.07
CA HIS A 295 18.11 -5.86 -1.23
C HIS A 295 17.35 -4.91 -2.16
N ILE A 296 16.39 -4.14 -1.64
CA ILE A 296 15.70 -3.08 -2.39
C ILE A 296 16.71 -2.02 -2.85
N GLN A 297 17.59 -1.57 -1.95
CA GLN A 297 18.64 -0.60 -2.31
C GLN A 297 19.50 -1.11 -3.47
N LYS A 298 19.93 -2.38 -3.42
CA LYS A 298 20.69 -3.00 -4.51
C LYS A 298 19.93 -3.00 -5.84
N ILE A 299 18.60 -3.15 -5.84
CA ILE A 299 17.78 -3.06 -7.06
C ILE A 299 17.77 -1.61 -7.59
N LEU A 300 17.58 -0.62 -6.71
CA LEU A 300 17.57 0.80 -7.06
C LEU A 300 18.89 1.24 -7.70
N ASP A 301 20.02 0.82 -7.11
CA ASP A 301 21.37 1.14 -7.58
C ASP A 301 21.66 0.57 -8.98
N ASN A 302 21.07 -0.59 -9.31
CA ASN A 302 21.30 -1.30 -10.57
C ASN A 302 20.18 -1.10 -11.61
N ALA A 303 19.30 -0.13 -11.40
CA ALA A 303 18.12 0.06 -12.25
C ALA A 303 18.40 0.71 -13.63
N GLY A 304 19.64 1.12 -13.92
CA GLY A 304 20.02 1.82 -15.17
C GLY A 304 19.48 1.16 -16.46
N PRO A 305 19.80 -0.11 -16.73
CA PRO A 305 19.31 -0.82 -17.93
C PRO A 305 17.78 -0.91 -18.02
N LEU A 306 17.09 -0.98 -16.87
CA LEU A 306 15.64 -1.01 -16.81
C LEU A 306 15.04 0.34 -17.20
N ARG A 307 15.66 1.45 -16.76
CA ARG A 307 15.27 2.81 -17.15
C ARG A 307 15.47 3.03 -18.65
N GLU A 308 16.55 2.51 -19.22
CA GLU A 308 16.83 2.57 -20.67
C GLU A 308 15.77 1.80 -21.48
N LEU A 309 15.42 0.59 -21.04
CA LEU A 309 14.35 -0.19 -21.65
C LEU A 309 13.00 0.54 -21.57
N ALA A 310 12.66 1.13 -20.42
CA ALA A 310 11.43 1.90 -20.27
C ALA A 310 11.36 3.05 -21.29
N ARG A 311 12.46 3.76 -21.52
CA ARG A 311 12.53 4.85 -22.51
C ARG A 311 12.40 4.36 -23.94
N SER A 312 12.99 3.21 -24.28
CA SER A 312 12.87 2.63 -25.62
C SER A 312 11.45 2.15 -25.91
N MET A 313 10.68 1.82 -24.88
CA MET A 313 9.29 1.36 -24.97
C MET A 313 8.24 2.49 -24.96
N LYS A 314 8.64 3.76 -25.13
CA LYS A 314 7.71 4.92 -25.08
C LYS A 314 6.55 4.84 -26.08
N ASP A 315 6.71 4.13 -27.19
CA ASP A 315 5.71 4.03 -28.25
C ASP A 315 4.82 2.78 -28.12
N GLU A 316 5.09 1.93 -27.12
CA GLU A 316 4.28 0.75 -26.83
C GLU A 316 2.86 1.12 -26.39
N LYS A 317 1.90 0.32 -26.83
CA LYS A 317 0.45 0.52 -26.59
C LYS A 317 -0.12 -0.49 -25.60
N SER A 318 0.48 -1.67 -25.53
CA SER A 318 0.06 -2.77 -24.66
C SER A 318 1.26 -3.46 -24.02
N VAL A 319 1.13 -3.86 -22.76
CA VAL A 319 2.13 -4.67 -22.06
C VAL A 319 1.40 -5.72 -21.22
N LEU A 320 1.76 -6.99 -21.40
CA LEU A 320 1.19 -8.07 -20.59
C LEU A 320 2.12 -8.41 -19.42
N PHE A 321 1.56 -8.87 -18.31
CA PHE A 321 2.31 -9.28 -17.13
C PHE A 321 1.90 -10.68 -16.74
N LEU A 322 2.86 -11.57 -16.52
CA LEU A 322 2.63 -12.94 -16.11
C LEU A 322 3.31 -13.20 -14.79
N GLY A 323 2.58 -13.85 -13.89
CA GLY A 323 3.13 -14.31 -12.63
C GLY A 323 2.42 -15.57 -12.17
N ARG A 324 3.04 -16.29 -11.24
CA ARG A 324 2.44 -17.49 -10.64
C ARG A 324 2.65 -17.45 -9.13
N HIS A 325 1.68 -17.98 -8.39
CA HIS A 325 1.72 -17.95 -6.92
C HIS A 325 1.86 -16.48 -6.46
N VAL A 326 2.74 -16.19 -5.49
CA VAL A 326 3.10 -14.83 -5.06
C VAL A 326 3.52 -13.87 -6.18
N GLY A 327 3.95 -14.37 -7.35
CA GLY A 327 4.24 -13.54 -8.52
C GLY A 327 2.99 -13.04 -9.27
N PHE A 328 1.84 -13.69 -9.12
CA PHE A 328 0.60 -13.28 -9.79
C PHE A 328 0.07 -11.93 -9.27
N PRO A 329 -0.05 -11.69 -7.96
CA PRO A 329 -0.38 -10.37 -7.44
C PRO A 329 0.61 -9.28 -7.87
N VAL A 330 1.91 -9.62 -7.99
CA VAL A 330 2.94 -8.69 -8.47
C VAL A 330 2.72 -8.33 -9.94
N ALA A 331 2.33 -9.30 -10.78
CA ALA A 331 1.95 -9.05 -12.17
C ALA A 331 0.74 -8.12 -12.28
N LEU A 332 -0.27 -8.30 -11.42
CA LEU A 332 -1.44 -7.42 -11.35
C LEU A 332 -1.07 -5.99 -10.92
N GLU A 333 -0.18 -5.85 -9.93
CA GLU A 333 0.31 -4.55 -9.46
C GLU A 333 1.13 -3.83 -10.54
N GLY A 334 2.06 -4.51 -11.22
CA GLY A 334 2.82 -3.94 -12.33
C GLY A 334 1.92 -3.44 -13.47
N ALA A 335 0.92 -4.25 -13.83
CA ALA A 335 -0.08 -3.86 -14.82
C ALA A 335 -0.91 -2.65 -14.36
N LEU A 336 -1.30 -2.59 -13.09
CA LEU A 336 -2.02 -1.45 -12.52
C LEU A 336 -1.18 -0.17 -12.58
N LYS A 337 0.10 -0.20 -12.20
CA LYS A 337 0.98 0.98 -12.29
C LYS A 337 1.05 1.54 -13.71
N LEU A 338 1.25 0.70 -14.72
CA LEU A 338 1.26 1.16 -16.11
C LEU A 338 -0.07 1.76 -16.56
N LYS A 339 -1.20 1.20 -16.14
CA LYS A 339 -2.52 1.76 -16.41
C LYS A 339 -2.70 3.14 -15.77
N GLU A 340 -2.27 3.28 -14.51
CA GLU A 340 -2.45 4.49 -13.71
C GLU A 340 -1.62 5.67 -14.23
N ILE A 341 -0.32 5.45 -14.49
CA ILE A 341 0.61 6.56 -14.74
C ILE A 341 1.11 6.65 -16.18
N ALA A 342 1.15 5.54 -16.93
CA ALA A 342 1.60 5.53 -18.32
C ALA A 342 0.45 5.47 -19.34
N TYR A 343 -0.79 5.25 -18.89
CA TYR A 343 -2.00 5.09 -19.71
C TYR A 343 -1.85 4.06 -20.83
N ILE A 344 -1.05 3.03 -20.59
CA ILE A 344 -0.87 1.88 -21.48
C ILE A 344 -1.94 0.84 -21.14
N HIS A 345 -2.42 0.12 -22.14
CA HIS A 345 -3.23 -1.06 -21.87
C HIS A 345 -2.34 -2.15 -21.28
N ALA A 346 -2.35 -2.26 -19.95
CA ALA A 346 -1.60 -3.28 -19.24
C ALA A 346 -2.51 -4.23 -18.47
N GLU A 347 -2.24 -5.53 -18.62
CA GLU A 347 -3.04 -6.60 -18.03
C GLU A 347 -2.14 -7.67 -17.40
N GLY A 348 -2.53 -8.11 -16.20
CA GLY A 348 -1.80 -9.13 -15.45
C GLY A 348 -2.57 -10.44 -15.44
N PHE A 349 -1.89 -11.54 -15.76
CA PHE A 349 -2.46 -12.88 -15.77
C PHE A 349 -1.69 -13.84 -14.86
N ALA A 350 -2.42 -14.80 -14.33
CA ALA A 350 -1.79 -15.99 -13.78
C ALA A 350 -1.16 -16.77 -14.94
N ALA A 351 0.14 -17.06 -14.87
CA ALA A 351 0.88 -17.66 -15.97
C ALA A 351 0.29 -19.01 -16.45
N GLY A 352 -0.35 -19.76 -15.53
CA GLY A 352 -1.06 -21.00 -15.86
C GLY A 352 -2.34 -20.81 -16.68
N GLU A 353 -2.99 -19.64 -16.56
CA GLU A 353 -4.24 -19.32 -17.26
C GLU A 353 -4.02 -18.89 -18.71
N LEU A 354 -2.77 -18.65 -19.12
CA LEU A 354 -2.47 -18.09 -20.43
C LEU A 354 -3.08 -18.92 -21.58
N LYS A 355 -3.01 -20.26 -21.49
CA LYS A 355 -3.56 -21.17 -22.51
C LYS A 355 -5.08 -21.24 -22.52
N HIS A 356 -5.76 -20.68 -21.52
CA HIS A 356 -7.21 -20.70 -21.40
C HIS A 356 -7.89 -19.50 -22.09
N GLY A 357 -7.16 -18.80 -22.97
CA GLY A 357 -7.68 -17.69 -23.78
C GLY A 357 -6.66 -16.57 -24.01
N PRO A 358 -6.02 -16.01 -22.95
CA PRO A 358 -5.16 -14.82 -23.06
C PRO A 358 -3.96 -14.96 -24.00
N ILE A 359 -3.50 -16.19 -24.28
CA ILE A 359 -2.41 -16.44 -25.24
C ILE A 359 -2.72 -15.93 -26.65
N ALA A 360 -3.99 -15.73 -26.99
CA ALA A 360 -4.42 -15.18 -28.27
C ALA A 360 -4.07 -13.69 -28.44
N LEU A 361 -3.70 -12.99 -27.36
CA LEU A 361 -3.22 -11.60 -27.39
C LEU A 361 -1.72 -11.49 -27.71
N ILE A 362 -1.01 -12.61 -27.83
CA ILE A 362 0.41 -12.62 -28.12
C ILE A 362 0.64 -12.47 -29.63
N ASP A 363 0.99 -11.25 -30.03
CA ASP A 363 1.44 -10.92 -31.38
C ASP A 363 2.98 -10.78 -31.44
N GLU A 364 3.51 -10.75 -32.66
CA GLU A 364 4.94 -10.52 -32.89
C GLU A 364 5.36 -9.15 -32.35
N GLY A 365 6.36 -9.14 -31.47
CA GLY A 365 6.84 -7.95 -30.80
C GLY A 365 6.11 -7.59 -29.50
N GLN A 366 5.02 -8.29 -29.12
CA GLN A 366 4.24 -7.95 -27.92
C GLN A 366 5.10 -8.04 -26.65
N PRO A 367 5.30 -6.94 -25.89
CA PRO A 367 6.05 -6.99 -24.64
C PRO A 367 5.30 -7.74 -23.55
N VAL A 368 6.00 -8.66 -22.88
CA VAL A 368 5.45 -9.45 -21.78
C VAL A 368 6.45 -9.49 -20.62
N PHE A 369 6.08 -8.86 -19.50
CA PHE A 369 6.79 -9.03 -18.24
C PHE A 369 6.46 -10.38 -17.62
N VAL A 370 7.47 -11.10 -17.14
CA VAL A 370 7.27 -12.39 -16.44
C VAL A 370 8.00 -12.37 -15.10
N VAL A 371 7.25 -12.50 -14.01
CA VAL A 371 7.78 -12.64 -12.66
C VAL A 371 8.03 -14.12 -12.38
N VAL A 372 9.30 -14.52 -12.36
CA VAL A 372 9.71 -15.92 -12.25
C VAL A 372 9.89 -16.30 -10.77
N PRO A 373 9.21 -17.34 -10.27
CA PRO A 373 9.43 -17.84 -8.92
C PRO A 373 10.87 -18.34 -8.75
N SER A 374 11.45 -18.25 -7.54
CA SER A 374 12.80 -18.76 -7.27
C SER A 374 13.01 -20.22 -7.73
N PRO A 375 14.15 -20.55 -8.37
CA PRO A 375 14.49 -21.92 -8.77
C PRO A 375 14.74 -22.87 -7.59
N ARG A 376 14.89 -22.33 -6.37
CA ARG A 376 15.20 -23.08 -5.15
C ARG A 376 13.96 -23.59 -4.42
N GLY A 377 12.77 -23.20 -4.87
CA GLY A 377 11.51 -23.68 -4.31
C GLY A 377 11.36 -25.20 -4.51
N ARG A 378 10.77 -25.89 -3.53
CA ARG A 378 10.50 -27.33 -3.63
C ARG A 378 9.47 -27.69 -4.71
N ASP A 379 8.72 -26.71 -5.20
CA ASP A 379 7.66 -26.92 -6.18
C ASP A 379 8.12 -26.57 -7.61
N SER A 380 7.64 -27.37 -8.57
CA SER A 380 7.85 -27.19 -10.02
C SER A 380 7.32 -25.87 -10.62
N LEU A 381 7.00 -24.87 -9.79
CA LEU A 381 6.48 -23.57 -10.23
C LEU A 381 7.47 -22.85 -11.14
N HIS A 382 8.76 -22.82 -10.79
CA HIS A 382 9.81 -22.23 -11.62
C HIS A 382 9.84 -22.86 -13.02
N ALA A 383 10.02 -24.18 -13.10
CA ALA A 383 10.04 -24.89 -14.38
C ALA A 383 8.77 -24.67 -15.21
N LYS A 384 7.59 -24.61 -14.57
CA LYS A 384 6.33 -24.31 -15.25
C LYS A 384 6.30 -22.88 -15.82
N VAL A 385 6.81 -21.89 -15.08
CA VAL A 385 6.88 -20.50 -15.57
C VAL A 385 7.93 -20.37 -16.69
N VAL A 386 9.08 -21.05 -16.58
CA VAL A 386 10.06 -21.12 -17.69
C VAL A 386 9.43 -21.71 -18.96
N SER A 387 8.62 -22.77 -18.83
CA SER A 387 7.84 -23.31 -19.95
C SER A 387 6.89 -22.27 -20.53
N ASN A 388 6.22 -21.45 -19.71
CA ASN A 388 5.34 -20.39 -20.20
C ASN A 388 6.13 -19.30 -20.96
N ILE A 389 7.35 -18.96 -20.52
CA ILE A 389 8.25 -18.02 -21.24
C ILE A 389 8.58 -18.58 -22.63
N GLN A 390 8.94 -19.86 -22.72
CA GLN A 390 9.23 -20.52 -23.99
C GLN A 390 8.02 -20.45 -24.95
N GLU A 391 6.82 -20.69 -24.42
CA GLU A 391 5.58 -20.73 -25.19
C GLU A 391 5.22 -19.37 -25.79
N ILE A 392 5.32 -18.28 -25.02
CA ILE A 392 5.02 -16.94 -25.53
C ILE A 392 6.10 -16.44 -26.48
N ARG A 393 7.37 -16.76 -26.21
CA ARG A 393 8.46 -16.41 -27.11
C ARG A 393 8.32 -17.09 -28.46
N ALA A 394 7.92 -18.37 -28.47
CA ALA A 394 7.65 -19.11 -29.71
C ALA A 394 6.51 -18.49 -30.55
N ARG A 395 5.72 -17.58 -29.97
CA ARG A 395 4.64 -16.82 -30.64
C ARG A 395 5.02 -15.36 -30.92
N GLY A 396 6.29 -15.00 -30.75
CA GLY A 396 6.81 -13.68 -31.09
C GLY A 396 6.81 -12.67 -29.94
N ALA A 397 6.47 -13.07 -28.71
CA ALA A 397 6.53 -12.17 -27.56
C ALA A 397 7.96 -11.70 -27.26
N ARG A 398 8.09 -10.42 -26.91
CA ARG A 398 9.30 -9.82 -26.31
C ARG A 398 9.27 -10.07 -24.81
N THR A 399 10.01 -11.08 -24.37
CA THR A 399 9.98 -11.58 -22.99
C THR A 399 10.91 -10.78 -22.08
N LEU A 400 10.33 -10.04 -21.14
CA LEU A 400 11.01 -9.20 -20.14
C LEU A 400 10.90 -9.90 -18.78
N VAL A 401 12.00 -10.49 -18.31
CA VAL A 401 11.95 -11.43 -17.19
C VAL A 401 12.48 -10.79 -15.91
N ILE A 402 11.75 -10.91 -14.81
CA ILE A 402 12.26 -10.66 -13.45
C ILE A 402 12.55 -12.00 -12.81
N ALA A 403 13.80 -12.24 -12.44
CA ALA A 403 14.25 -13.51 -11.89
C ALA A 403 15.19 -13.31 -10.69
N GLU A 404 15.39 -14.37 -9.92
CA GLU A 404 16.36 -14.40 -8.84
C GLU A 404 17.80 -14.40 -9.39
N GLU A 405 18.71 -13.67 -8.73
CA GLU A 405 20.16 -13.72 -9.04
C GLU A 405 20.68 -15.16 -9.10
N GLY A 406 21.28 -15.53 -10.23
CA GLY A 406 21.84 -16.87 -10.49
C GLY A 406 20.89 -17.84 -11.21
N ASP A 407 19.69 -17.41 -11.57
CA ASP A 407 18.77 -18.21 -12.39
C ASP A 407 19.14 -18.15 -13.88
N GLU A 408 20.02 -19.06 -14.32
CA GLU A 408 20.43 -19.14 -15.73
C GLU A 408 19.37 -19.79 -16.64
N ALA A 409 18.36 -20.46 -16.08
CA ALA A 409 17.37 -21.19 -16.88
C ALA A 409 16.48 -20.26 -17.72
N VAL A 410 16.28 -19.02 -17.28
CA VAL A 410 15.48 -18.01 -18.00
C VAL A 410 16.26 -17.32 -19.12
N ARG A 411 17.59 -17.28 -19.03
CA ARG A 411 18.45 -16.46 -19.91
C ARG A 411 18.35 -16.84 -21.37
N ALA A 412 18.22 -18.14 -21.66
CA ALA A 412 18.08 -18.63 -23.03
C ALA A 412 16.77 -18.20 -23.70
N TYR A 413 15.77 -17.81 -22.91
CA TYR A 413 14.40 -17.54 -23.36
C TYR A 413 13.92 -16.11 -23.10
N ALA A 414 14.76 -15.26 -22.50
CA ALA A 414 14.45 -13.87 -22.21
C ALA A 414 15.14 -12.93 -23.20
N GLU A 415 14.47 -11.84 -23.59
CA GLU A 415 15.11 -10.74 -24.32
C GLU A 415 15.89 -9.86 -23.33
N HIS A 416 15.27 -9.58 -22.18
CA HIS A 416 15.90 -8.91 -21.06
C HIS A 416 15.63 -9.68 -19.77
N VAL A 417 16.64 -9.76 -18.90
CA VAL A 417 16.53 -10.34 -17.56
C VAL A 417 16.93 -9.28 -16.54
N PHE A 418 16.04 -9.05 -15.57
CA PHE A 418 16.25 -8.17 -14.42
C PHE A 418 16.37 -9.05 -13.18
N TYR A 419 17.59 -9.15 -12.66
CA TYR A 419 17.85 -9.95 -11.48
C TYR A 419 17.51 -9.20 -10.20
N VAL A 420 16.80 -9.86 -9.29
CA VAL A 420 16.60 -9.42 -7.91
C VAL A 420 17.42 -10.28 -6.95
N PRO A 421 17.89 -9.74 -5.82
CA PRO A 421 18.62 -10.52 -4.83
C PRO A 421 17.86 -11.75 -4.34
N GLN A 422 18.60 -12.78 -3.98
CA GLN A 422 18.04 -14.03 -3.45
C GLN A 422 17.26 -13.78 -2.15
N THR A 423 16.06 -14.33 -2.07
CA THR A 423 15.18 -14.21 -0.91
C THR A 423 14.18 -15.37 -0.85
N PRO A 424 13.65 -15.76 0.31
CA PRO A 424 12.60 -16.78 0.39
C PRO A 424 11.42 -16.45 -0.52
N THR A 425 10.80 -17.48 -1.12
CA THR A 425 9.72 -17.32 -2.10
C THR A 425 8.59 -16.41 -1.60
N LEU A 426 8.17 -16.55 -0.34
CA LEU A 426 7.11 -15.72 0.22
C LEU A 426 7.51 -14.24 0.33
N LEU A 427 8.79 -13.90 0.50
CA LEU A 427 9.25 -12.52 0.62
C LEU A 427 9.59 -11.88 -0.73
N MET A 428 9.72 -12.69 -1.78
CA MET A 428 10.07 -12.27 -3.14
C MET A 428 9.25 -11.09 -3.71
N PRO A 429 7.93 -10.95 -3.45
CA PRO A 429 7.14 -9.81 -3.90
C PRO A 429 7.66 -8.43 -3.44
N LEU A 430 8.31 -8.37 -2.28
CA LEU A 430 8.92 -7.13 -1.78
C LEU A 430 10.08 -6.66 -2.66
N LEU A 431 10.68 -7.56 -3.45
CA LEU A 431 11.78 -7.27 -4.37
C LEU A 431 11.31 -7.18 -5.81
N THR A 432 10.46 -8.10 -6.26
CA THR A 432 10.05 -8.18 -7.68
C THR A 432 9.08 -7.08 -8.10
N THR A 433 8.43 -6.40 -7.15
CA THR A 433 7.58 -5.24 -7.44
C THR A 433 8.41 -4.00 -7.80
N VAL A 434 9.60 -3.84 -7.22
CA VAL A 434 10.42 -2.62 -7.33
C VAL A 434 10.82 -2.33 -8.79
N PRO A 435 11.33 -3.31 -9.57
CA PRO A 435 11.60 -3.08 -10.99
C PRO A 435 10.35 -2.63 -11.77
N LEU A 436 9.17 -3.18 -11.48
CA LEU A 436 7.95 -2.83 -12.20
C LEU A 436 7.51 -1.40 -11.94
N GLN A 437 7.69 -0.91 -10.71
CA GLN A 437 7.41 0.48 -10.35
C GLN A 437 8.41 1.46 -11.01
N ILE A 438 9.71 1.13 -11.01
CA ILE A 438 10.74 1.92 -11.70
C ILE A 438 10.43 2.00 -13.20
N PHE A 439 10.13 0.85 -13.82
CA PHE A 439 9.80 0.77 -15.23
C PHE A 439 8.58 1.63 -15.56
N ALA A 440 7.52 1.55 -14.74
CA ALA A 440 6.31 2.32 -14.95
C ALA A 440 6.57 3.84 -14.85
N ALA A 441 7.29 4.28 -13.82
CA ALA A 441 7.63 5.68 -13.61
C ALA A 441 8.46 6.25 -14.77
N GLU A 442 9.50 5.54 -15.21
CA GLU A 442 10.33 5.99 -16.33
C GLU A 442 9.59 5.96 -17.67
N LEU A 443 8.72 4.97 -17.91
CA LEU A 443 7.92 4.91 -19.13
C LEU A 443 6.90 6.05 -19.21
N ALA A 444 6.21 6.34 -18.10
CA ALA A 444 5.29 7.47 -18.02
C ALA A 444 6.01 8.82 -18.24
N LYS A 445 7.20 8.97 -17.66
CA LYS A 445 8.06 10.14 -17.87
C LYS A 445 8.52 10.25 -19.33
N ALA A 446 8.92 9.15 -19.95
CA ALA A 446 9.32 9.11 -21.37
C ALA A 446 8.17 9.47 -22.32
N LYS A 447 6.93 9.16 -21.93
CA LYS A 447 5.70 9.58 -22.63
C LYS A 447 5.28 11.03 -22.32
N GLY A 448 5.97 11.72 -21.41
CA GLY A 448 5.68 13.11 -21.04
C GLY A 448 4.46 13.29 -20.12
N TYR A 449 4.08 12.25 -19.36
CA TYR A 449 2.95 12.33 -18.44
C TYR A 449 3.37 12.76 -17.03
N ASP A 450 2.41 13.36 -16.30
CA ASP A 450 2.56 13.66 -14.88
C ASP A 450 2.39 12.37 -14.06
N VAL A 451 3.50 11.90 -13.51
CA VAL A 451 3.56 10.68 -12.68
C VAL A 451 3.04 10.89 -11.26
N ASP A 452 3.03 12.14 -10.77
CA ASP A 452 2.56 12.45 -9.41
C ASP A 452 1.03 12.58 -9.40
N GLN A 453 0.46 13.17 -10.46
CA GLN A 453 -0.97 13.47 -10.58
C GLN A 453 -1.58 12.96 -11.91
N PRO A 454 -1.75 11.64 -12.06
CA PRO A 454 -2.39 11.06 -13.22
C PRO A 454 -3.85 11.53 -13.38
N ARG A 455 -4.28 11.69 -14.63
CA ARG A 455 -5.62 12.17 -14.99
C ARG A 455 -6.70 11.22 -14.45
N ASN A 456 -7.84 11.79 -14.04
CA ASN A 456 -9.03 11.07 -13.57
C ASN A 456 -8.85 10.25 -12.28
N LEU A 457 -7.67 10.31 -11.64
CA LEU A 457 -7.40 9.61 -10.40
C LEU A 457 -7.25 10.60 -9.24
N ALA A 458 -7.58 10.14 -8.04
CA ALA A 458 -7.36 10.83 -6.79
C ALA A 458 -6.60 9.91 -5.84
N LYS A 459 -5.79 10.47 -4.95
CA LYS A 459 -4.98 9.69 -4.00
C LYS A 459 -5.84 8.80 -3.09
N SER A 460 -7.03 9.27 -2.71
CA SER A 460 -7.98 8.52 -1.90
C SER A 460 -9.39 8.68 -2.46
N VAL A 461 -10.08 7.56 -2.65
CA VAL A 461 -11.49 7.51 -3.05
C VAL A 461 -12.33 7.57 -1.78
N THR A 462 -12.83 8.77 -1.47
CA THR A 462 -13.56 9.09 -0.22
C THR A 462 -15.08 9.18 -0.42
N VAL A 463 -15.55 8.80 -1.61
CA VAL A 463 -16.96 8.77 -2.00
C VAL A 463 -17.22 7.45 -2.72
N GLU A 464 -18.46 6.96 -2.62
CA GLU A 464 -18.95 5.83 -3.44
C GLU A 464 -19.26 6.26 -4.87
#